data_AF-A0A6V8KWU8-F1
#
_entry.id   AF-A0A6V8KWU8-F1
#
_cell.length_a   1.000
_cell.length_b   1.000
_cell.length_c   1.000
_cell.angle_alpha   90.00
_cell.angle_beta   90.00
_cell.angle_gamma   90.00
#
_symmetry.space_group_name_H-M   'P 1'
#
loop_
_entity.id
_entity.type
_entity.pdbx_description
1 polymer ?
#
loop_
_entity_poly.entity_id
_entity_poly.type
_entity_poly.pdbx_seq_one_letter_code
_entity_poly.pdbx_strand_id
1 'polypeptide(L)'
;MALWASGTLLAASGVVGDRREWWTEQPFLTNLVSSITGACFGIPIALLVLQALSAAHAERLEMRSTARLALRTVKNMCRSSRRLLPNGESEGAGHIKTALSELRSISIIEPLRYKGIADIRTLEQAMMRIVTCFPEKGDLTVSVHELQRTWDFLVSDIRYRLAELDLPWLPAKTVADMDALLNTITIGDFAWLVELQGEGNISSYFKGVKESRVLEIDPHAWEVLREIEGHFEQVGRCCGAAEMHVANVQMLVKMCDAIEDAIGEALAGYLSAHSGI
;
A
#
# COMPACT_ATOMS: atom_id res chain seq x y z
N MET A 1 -8.28 49.24 -12.56
CA MET A 1 -8.17 50.69 -12.25
C MET A 1 -9.19 51.54 -13.00
N ALA A 2 -9.38 51.37 -14.32
CA ALA A 2 -10.31 52.18 -15.11
C ALA A 2 -11.75 52.22 -14.56
N LEU A 3 -12.34 51.08 -14.18
CA LEU A 3 -13.69 51.02 -13.60
C LEU A 3 -13.84 51.81 -12.28
N TRP A 4 -12.86 51.71 -11.39
CA TRP A 4 -12.84 52.45 -10.13
C TRP A 4 -12.71 53.97 -10.35
N ALA A 5 -11.86 54.38 -11.28
CA ALA A 5 -11.70 55.79 -11.65
C ALA A 5 -12.99 56.35 -12.28
N SER A 6 -13.61 55.62 -13.21
CA SER A 6 -14.89 56.01 -13.82
C SER A 6 -16.02 56.09 -12.79
N GLY A 7 -16.12 55.11 -11.88
CA GLY A 7 -17.11 55.15 -10.80
C GLY A 7 -16.91 56.34 -9.85
N THR A 8 -15.66 56.66 -9.52
CA THR A 8 -15.33 57.82 -8.66
C THR A 8 -15.67 59.14 -9.34
N LEU A 9 -15.36 59.26 -10.64
CA LEU A 9 -15.71 60.43 -11.45
C LEU A 9 -17.23 60.61 -11.57
N LEU A 10 -17.98 59.52 -11.81
CA LEU A 10 -19.45 59.57 -11.88
C LEU A 10 -20.06 59.92 -10.53
N ALA A 11 -19.57 59.35 -9.42
CA ALA A 11 -20.01 59.71 -8.07
C ALA A 11 -19.75 61.18 -7.75
N ALA A 12 -18.55 61.70 -8.09
CA ALA A 12 -18.22 63.11 -7.91
C ALA A 12 -19.12 64.02 -8.78
N SER A 13 -19.40 63.61 -10.02
CA SER A 13 -20.32 64.35 -10.91
C SER A 13 -21.76 64.36 -10.36
N GLY A 14 -22.19 63.27 -9.72
CA GLY A 14 -23.43 63.18 -8.97
C GLY A 14 -23.52 64.25 -7.89
N VAL A 15 -22.51 64.32 -7.01
CA VAL A 15 -22.45 65.31 -5.92
C VAL A 15 -22.44 66.75 -6.42
N VAL A 16 -21.69 67.04 -7.50
CA VAL A 16 -21.64 68.38 -8.09
C VAL A 16 -22.97 68.76 -8.73
N GLY A 17 -23.63 67.83 -9.43
CA GLY A 17 -24.95 68.05 -10.01
C GLY A 17 -26.03 68.28 -8.97
N ASP A 18 -25.93 67.60 -7.81
CA ASP A 18 -26.89 67.71 -6.71
C ASP A 18 -26.84 69.10 -6.07
N ARG A 19 -25.63 69.63 -5.85
CA ARG A 19 -25.44 71.01 -5.35
C ARG A 19 -25.98 72.10 -6.28
N ARG A 20 -26.17 71.79 -7.56
CA ARG A 20 -26.71 72.72 -8.57
C ARG A 20 -28.19 72.46 -8.88
N GLU A 21 -28.83 71.53 -8.16
CA GLU A 21 -30.20 71.07 -8.39
C GLU A 21 -30.44 70.53 -9.82
N TRP A 22 -29.38 70.23 -10.58
CA TRP A 22 -29.46 69.87 -12.01
C TRP A 22 -30.20 68.56 -12.25
N TRP A 23 -30.13 67.63 -11.29
CA TRP A 23 -30.79 66.32 -11.39
C TRP A 23 -32.32 66.37 -11.31
N THR A 24 -32.89 67.46 -10.77
CA THR A 24 -34.36 67.60 -10.61
C THR A 24 -35.07 67.65 -11.95
N GLU A 25 -34.41 68.17 -12.99
CA GLU A 25 -34.97 68.30 -14.34
C GLU A 25 -34.77 67.04 -15.20
N GLN A 26 -33.90 66.10 -14.79
CA GLN A 26 -33.50 64.94 -15.61
C GLN A 26 -33.55 63.59 -14.86
N PRO A 27 -34.74 63.11 -14.44
CA PRO A 27 -34.88 61.90 -13.63
C PRO A 27 -34.35 60.64 -14.32
N PHE A 28 -34.46 60.53 -15.65
CA PHE A 28 -33.90 59.40 -16.40
C PHE A 28 -32.37 59.35 -16.31
N LEU A 29 -31.69 60.50 -16.48
CA LEU A 29 -30.24 60.57 -16.47
C LEU A 29 -29.68 60.23 -15.08
N THR A 30 -30.36 60.67 -14.02
CA THR A 30 -30.04 60.32 -12.62
C THR A 30 -30.06 58.81 -12.39
N ASN A 31 -31.10 58.12 -12.88
CA ASN A 31 -31.22 56.66 -12.76
C ASN A 31 -30.13 55.93 -13.56
N LEU A 32 -29.80 56.43 -14.76
CA LEU A 32 -28.75 55.84 -15.58
C LEU A 32 -27.37 56.02 -14.93
N VAL A 33 -27.03 57.23 -14.50
CA VAL A 33 -25.74 57.55 -13.87
C VAL A 33 -25.57 56.79 -12.55
N SER A 34 -26.60 56.71 -11.72
CA SER A 34 -26.55 55.92 -10.48
C SER A 34 -26.38 54.42 -10.73
N SER A 35 -27.07 53.86 -11.73
CA SER A 35 -26.92 52.45 -12.12
C SER A 35 -25.52 52.14 -12.64
N ILE A 36 -24.96 53.00 -13.52
CA ILE A 36 -23.59 52.85 -14.03
C ILE A 36 -22.58 53.00 -12.90
N THR A 37 -22.76 53.98 -12.01
CA THR A 37 -21.90 54.18 -10.83
C THR A 37 -21.91 52.93 -9.94
N GLY A 38 -23.10 52.38 -9.66
CA GLY A 38 -23.26 51.15 -8.92
C GLY A 38 -22.57 49.97 -9.60
N ALA A 39 -22.70 49.81 -10.91
CA ALA A 39 -22.02 48.76 -11.68
C ALA A 39 -20.48 48.91 -11.66
N CYS A 40 -19.97 50.14 -11.75
CA CYS A 40 -18.52 50.42 -11.73
C CYS A 40 -17.84 49.97 -10.43
N PHE A 41 -18.56 49.96 -9.31
CA PHE A 41 -18.06 49.47 -8.01
C PHE A 41 -18.49 48.03 -7.72
N GLY A 42 -19.74 47.69 -8.02
CA GLY A 42 -20.34 46.40 -7.73
C GLY A 42 -19.70 45.25 -8.50
N ILE A 43 -19.42 45.42 -9.80
CA ILE A 43 -18.80 44.37 -10.62
C ILE A 43 -17.40 44.00 -10.10
N PRO A 44 -16.47 44.95 -9.86
CA PRO A 44 -15.17 44.62 -9.27
C PRO A 44 -15.27 43.94 -7.91
N ILE A 45 -16.15 44.42 -7.01
CA ILE A 45 -16.32 43.81 -5.68
C ILE A 45 -16.85 42.37 -5.82
N ALA A 46 -17.86 42.15 -6.65
CA ALA A 46 -18.40 40.81 -6.90
C ALA A 46 -17.33 39.86 -7.47
N LEU A 47 -16.49 40.34 -8.39
CA LEU A 47 -15.38 39.55 -8.92
C LEU A 47 -14.33 39.21 -7.87
N LEU A 48 -13.98 40.16 -6.99
CA LEU A 48 -13.05 39.89 -5.88
C LEU A 48 -13.60 38.83 -4.92
N VAL A 49 -14.89 38.93 -4.55
CA VAL A 49 -15.56 37.94 -3.71
C VAL A 49 -15.58 36.57 -4.40
N LEU A 50 -15.91 36.53 -5.70
CA LEU A 50 -15.94 35.29 -6.45
C LEU A 50 -14.56 34.64 -6.57
N GLN A 51 -13.50 35.44 -6.75
CA GLN A 51 -12.12 34.96 -6.78
C GLN A 51 -11.71 34.37 -5.43
N ALA A 52 -12.01 35.06 -4.31
CA ALA A 52 -11.74 34.56 -2.98
C ALA A 52 -12.48 33.24 -2.69
N LEU A 53 -13.76 33.16 -3.07
CA LEU A 53 -14.54 31.92 -2.95
C LEU A 53 -13.98 30.80 -3.82
N SER A 54 -13.59 31.09 -5.06
CA SER A 54 -13.01 30.11 -5.98
C SER A 54 -11.68 29.56 -5.45
N ALA A 55 -10.82 30.42 -4.91
CA ALA A 55 -9.56 30.01 -4.29
C ALA A 55 -9.81 29.07 -3.09
N ALA A 56 -10.74 29.43 -2.20
CA ALA A 56 -11.11 28.59 -1.07
C ALA A 56 -11.72 27.23 -1.50
N HIS A 57 -12.48 27.19 -2.61
CA HIS A 57 -13.01 25.94 -3.16
C HIS A 57 -11.91 25.08 -3.78
N ALA A 58 -10.95 25.69 -4.48
CA ALA A 58 -9.82 25.00 -5.09
C ALA A 58 -8.95 24.31 -4.02
N GLU A 59 -8.62 25.02 -2.94
CA GLU A 59 -7.86 24.48 -1.80
C GLU A 59 -8.57 23.28 -1.15
N ARG A 60 -9.87 23.40 -0.86
CA ARG A 60 -10.67 22.29 -0.30
C ARG A 60 -10.71 21.08 -1.23
N LEU A 61 -10.80 21.31 -2.54
CA LEU A 61 -10.82 20.25 -3.54
C LEU A 61 -9.46 19.54 -3.61
N GLU A 62 -8.38 20.31 -3.58
CA GLU A 62 -7.01 19.80 -3.55
C GLU A 62 -6.77 18.92 -2.33
N MET A 63 -7.13 19.40 -1.12
CA MET A 63 -7.07 18.61 0.12
C MET A 63 -7.81 17.28 0.01
N ARG A 64 -9.07 17.29 -0.48
CA ARG A 64 -9.85 16.07 -0.67
C ARG A 64 -9.23 15.13 -1.71
N SER A 65 -8.63 15.67 -2.76
CA SER A 65 -7.98 14.88 -3.81
C SER A 65 -6.72 14.19 -3.30
N THR A 66 -5.89 14.91 -2.54
CA THR A 66 -4.67 14.39 -1.90
C THR A 66 -5.01 13.33 -0.86
N ALA A 67 -6.02 13.57 -0.02
CA ALA A 67 -6.52 12.60 0.94
C ALA A 67 -6.98 11.29 0.28
N ARG A 68 -7.76 11.38 -0.81
CA ARG A 68 -8.21 10.20 -1.57
C ARG A 68 -7.06 9.47 -2.25
N LEU A 69 -6.07 10.20 -2.75
CA LEU A 69 -4.87 9.61 -3.35
C LEU A 69 -4.08 8.83 -2.31
N ALA A 70 -3.85 9.41 -1.12
CA ALA A 70 -3.19 8.74 -0.01
C ALA A 70 -3.89 7.43 0.36
N LEU A 71 -5.20 7.47 0.61
CA LEU A 71 -5.99 6.29 0.95
C LEU A 71 -5.98 5.22 -0.16
N ARG A 72 -6.05 5.63 -1.42
CA ARG A 72 -5.98 4.69 -2.55
C ARG A 72 -4.62 4.02 -2.63
N THR A 73 -3.53 4.77 -2.46
CA THR A 73 -2.17 4.21 -2.47
C THR A 73 -1.97 3.22 -1.34
N VAL A 74 -2.41 3.55 -0.13
CA VAL A 74 -2.32 2.64 1.02
C VAL A 74 -3.17 1.38 0.79
N LYS A 75 -4.40 1.50 0.27
CA LYS A 75 -5.22 0.33 -0.09
C LYS A 75 -4.58 -0.56 -1.13
N ASN A 76 -3.90 0.02 -2.12
CA ASN A 76 -3.14 -0.74 -3.10
C ASN A 76 -1.96 -1.46 -2.44
N MET A 77 -1.23 -0.78 -1.54
CA MET A 77 -0.15 -1.36 -0.74
C MET A 77 -0.66 -2.54 0.11
N CYS A 78 -1.78 -2.38 0.82
CA CYS A 78 -2.45 -3.46 1.57
C CYS A 78 -2.77 -4.64 0.65
N ARG A 79 -3.37 -4.39 -0.52
CA ARG A 79 -3.68 -5.44 -1.49
C ARG A 79 -2.42 -6.17 -2.00
N SER A 80 -1.36 -5.45 -2.34
CA SER A 80 -0.10 -6.05 -2.80
C SER A 80 0.58 -6.84 -1.67
N SER A 81 0.55 -6.35 -0.43
CA SER A 81 1.08 -7.10 0.72
C SER A 81 0.30 -8.38 0.99
N ARG A 82 -1.03 -8.39 0.83
CA ARG A 82 -1.85 -9.60 0.99
C ARG A 82 -1.59 -10.63 -0.09
N ARG A 83 -1.20 -10.23 -1.30
CA ARG A 83 -0.77 -11.18 -2.35
C ARG A 83 0.52 -11.92 -2.02
N LEU A 84 1.33 -11.38 -1.09
CA LEU A 84 2.50 -12.09 -0.57
C LEU A 84 2.10 -13.19 0.44
N LEU A 85 0.89 -13.14 0.98
CA LEU A 85 0.41 -14.21 1.84
C LEU A 85 0.14 -15.46 1.01
N PRO A 86 0.39 -16.64 1.59
CA PRO A 86 0.02 -17.90 0.97
C PRO A 86 -1.49 -17.93 0.70
N ASN A 87 -1.89 -18.21 -0.55
CA ASN A 87 -3.28 -18.12 -1.04
C ASN A 87 -3.98 -16.76 -0.89
N GLY A 88 -3.25 -15.67 -0.63
CA GLY A 88 -3.81 -14.33 -0.48
C GLY A 88 -4.59 -14.08 0.82
N GLU A 89 -4.65 -15.07 1.73
CA GLU A 89 -5.50 -15.04 2.92
C GLU A 89 -4.75 -15.47 4.19
N SER A 90 -5.26 -15.05 5.35
CA SER A 90 -4.67 -15.41 6.64
C SER A 90 -4.73 -16.91 6.95
N GLU A 91 -5.69 -17.63 6.37
CA GLU A 91 -5.87 -19.07 6.54
C GLU A 91 -4.70 -19.86 5.92
N GLY A 92 -4.15 -19.40 4.78
CA GLY A 92 -2.99 -20.03 4.13
C GLY A 92 -1.76 -20.05 5.02
N ALA A 93 -1.53 -18.99 5.79
CA ALA A 93 -0.44 -18.95 6.77
C ALA A 93 -0.66 -19.95 7.93
N GLY A 94 -1.92 -20.22 8.30
CA GLY A 94 -2.27 -21.28 9.25
C GLY A 94 -1.93 -22.66 8.71
N HIS A 95 -2.28 -22.94 7.45
CA HIS A 95 -1.96 -24.21 6.79
C HIS A 95 -0.45 -24.47 6.70
N ILE A 96 0.35 -23.44 6.39
CA ILE A 96 1.82 -23.57 6.37
C ILE A 96 2.37 -23.82 7.77
N LYS A 97 1.89 -23.12 8.80
CA LYS A 97 2.32 -23.40 10.20
C LYS A 97 1.99 -24.83 10.61
N THR A 98 0.80 -25.32 10.27
CA THR A 98 0.41 -26.71 10.52
C THR A 98 1.33 -27.67 9.77
N ALA A 99 1.56 -27.47 8.47
CA ALA A 99 2.45 -28.32 7.68
C ALA A 99 3.91 -28.30 8.20
N LEU A 100 4.42 -27.14 8.64
CA LEU A 100 5.74 -27.02 9.25
C LEU A 100 5.83 -27.72 10.62
N SER A 101 4.74 -27.67 11.41
CA SER A 101 4.66 -28.41 12.66
C SER A 101 4.61 -29.93 12.44
N GLU A 102 3.91 -30.39 11.38
CA GLU A 102 3.91 -31.77 10.93
C GLU A 102 5.33 -32.19 10.53
N LEU A 103 6.03 -31.38 9.72
CA LEU A 103 7.42 -31.62 9.33
C LEU A 103 8.38 -31.70 10.52
N ARG A 104 8.21 -30.86 11.54
CA ARG A 104 9.02 -30.92 12.77
C ARG A 104 8.74 -32.17 13.61
N SER A 105 7.50 -32.65 13.61
CA SER A 105 7.11 -33.85 14.35
C SER A 105 7.72 -35.12 13.74
N ILE A 106 8.02 -35.08 12.45
CA ILE A 106 8.86 -36.06 11.77
C ILE A 106 10.30 -35.75 12.19
N SER A 107 10.76 -36.32 13.32
CA SER A 107 12.17 -36.28 13.73
C SER A 107 13.03 -36.52 12.49
N ILE A 108 13.86 -35.57 12.06
CA ILE A 108 14.65 -35.76 10.83
C ILE A 108 15.81 -36.74 11.08
N ILE A 109 16.14 -37.01 12.35
CA ILE A 109 17.42 -37.60 12.76
C ILE A 109 17.33 -39.11 13.07
N GLU A 110 16.13 -39.66 13.30
CA GLU A 110 15.93 -41.09 13.66
C GLU A 110 15.03 -42.00 12.77
N PRO A 111 14.15 -41.54 11.85
CA PRO A 111 13.17 -42.41 11.18
C PRO A 111 13.74 -43.27 10.05
N LEU A 112 14.82 -42.84 9.38
CA LEU A 112 15.37 -43.60 8.24
C LEU A 112 15.89 -44.98 8.68
N ARG A 113 16.19 -45.16 9.97
CA ARG A 113 16.71 -46.42 10.50
C ARG A 113 15.63 -47.46 10.82
N TYR A 114 14.36 -47.06 11.01
CA TYR A 114 13.32 -47.98 11.52
C TYR A 114 11.87 -47.79 11.02
N LYS A 115 11.46 -46.66 10.41
CA LYS A 115 10.03 -46.36 10.16
C LYS A 115 9.52 -46.39 8.71
N GLY A 116 10.39 -46.55 7.71
CA GLY A 116 9.99 -46.94 6.35
C GLY A 116 9.27 -45.88 5.49
N ILE A 117 8.80 -46.31 4.31
CA ILE A 117 8.29 -45.51 3.17
C ILE A 117 7.10 -44.59 3.51
N ALA A 118 6.34 -44.89 4.58
CA ALA A 118 5.18 -44.10 4.99
C ALA A 118 5.55 -42.67 5.44
N ASP A 119 6.70 -42.50 6.09
CA ASP A 119 7.17 -41.19 6.55
C ASP A 119 7.65 -40.32 5.38
N ILE A 120 8.21 -40.94 4.33
CA ILE A 120 8.63 -40.24 3.09
C ILE A 120 7.42 -39.66 2.36
N ARG A 121 6.30 -40.39 2.30
CA ARG A 121 5.08 -39.90 1.65
C ARG A 121 4.44 -38.75 2.44
N THR A 122 4.46 -38.83 3.77
CA THR A 122 3.98 -37.75 4.64
C THR A 122 4.83 -36.49 4.48
N LEU A 123 6.16 -36.66 4.39
CA LEU A 123 7.10 -35.59 4.12
C LEU A 123 6.83 -34.91 2.77
N GLU A 124 6.71 -35.70 1.69
CA GLU A 124 6.39 -35.20 0.35
C GLU A 124 5.06 -34.42 0.33
N GLN A 125 4.02 -34.95 0.99
CA GLN A 125 2.72 -34.29 1.07
C GLN A 125 2.78 -32.97 1.85
N ALA A 126 3.51 -32.93 2.96
CA ALA A 126 3.68 -31.72 3.75
C ALA A 126 4.50 -30.66 2.97
N MET A 127 5.56 -31.05 2.28
CA MET A 127 6.33 -30.15 1.41
C MET A 127 5.50 -29.62 0.24
N MET A 128 4.74 -30.48 -0.44
CA MET A 128 3.83 -30.06 -1.52
C MET A 128 2.75 -29.10 -1.02
N ARG A 129 2.18 -29.32 0.17
CA ARG A 129 1.24 -28.38 0.79
C ARG A 129 1.87 -27.02 1.01
N ILE A 130 3.09 -26.97 1.55
CA ILE A 130 3.83 -25.72 1.75
C ILE A 130 4.03 -25.00 0.41
N VAL A 131 4.55 -25.69 -0.61
CA VAL A 131 4.88 -25.10 -1.90
C VAL A 131 3.64 -24.62 -2.67
N THR A 132 2.57 -25.40 -2.67
CA THR A 132 1.30 -25.04 -3.33
C THR A 132 0.56 -23.90 -2.64
N CYS A 133 0.85 -23.60 -1.38
CA CYS A 133 0.27 -22.44 -0.70
C CYS A 133 0.92 -21.13 -1.15
N PHE A 134 2.15 -21.14 -1.67
CA PHE A 134 2.80 -19.91 -2.12
C PHE A 134 2.39 -19.56 -3.57
N PRO A 135 2.30 -18.25 -3.90
CA PRO A 135 2.11 -17.81 -5.28
C PRO A 135 3.22 -18.33 -6.21
N GLU A 136 2.94 -18.35 -7.51
CA GLU A 136 4.00 -18.60 -8.50
C GLU A 136 5.10 -17.53 -8.37
N LYS A 137 6.36 -17.93 -8.56
CA LYS A 137 7.54 -17.05 -8.50
C LYS A 137 7.35 -15.68 -9.16
N GLY A 138 6.75 -15.67 -10.36
CA GLY A 138 6.53 -14.46 -11.14
C GLY A 138 5.66 -13.46 -10.39
N ASP A 139 4.55 -13.93 -9.82
CA ASP A 139 3.60 -13.10 -9.08
C ASP A 139 4.19 -12.53 -7.81
N LEU A 140 5.05 -13.30 -7.15
CA LEU A 140 5.63 -12.91 -5.87
C LEU A 140 6.71 -11.83 -6.04
N THR A 141 7.57 -11.96 -7.05
CA THR A 141 8.58 -10.92 -7.39
C THR A 141 7.90 -9.61 -7.80
N VAL A 142 6.85 -9.71 -8.61
CA VAL A 142 6.05 -8.56 -9.03
C VAL A 142 5.37 -7.89 -7.83
N SER A 143 4.81 -8.68 -6.91
CA SER A 143 4.13 -8.17 -5.72
C SER A 143 5.08 -7.45 -4.76
N VAL A 144 6.30 -7.97 -4.54
CA VAL A 144 7.33 -7.29 -3.71
C VAL A 144 7.75 -5.97 -4.35
N HIS A 145 7.99 -5.95 -5.67
CA HIS A 145 8.35 -4.71 -6.36
C HIS A 145 7.21 -3.67 -6.38
N GLU A 146 5.97 -4.12 -6.58
CA GLU A 146 4.79 -3.24 -6.52
C GLU A 146 4.62 -2.65 -5.11
N LEU A 147 4.84 -3.47 -4.07
CA LEU A 147 4.81 -3.03 -2.69
C LEU A 147 5.89 -1.98 -2.40
N GLN A 148 7.15 -2.25 -2.77
CA GLN A 148 8.24 -1.30 -2.59
C GLN A 148 7.95 0.02 -3.32
N ARG A 149 7.51 -0.07 -4.58
CA ARG A 149 7.18 1.11 -5.40
C ARG A 149 6.04 1.94 -4.80
N THR A 150 5.00 1.28 -4.28
CA THR A 150 3.86 1.98 -3.66
C THR A 150 4.26 2.62 -2.33
N TRP A 151 5.13 1.98 -1.56
CA TRP A 151 5.71 2.55 -0.35
C TRP A 151 6.58 3.77 -0.66
N ASP A 152 7.51 3.65 -1.61
CA ASP A 152 8.40 4.75 -2.02
C ASP A 152 7.57 5.97 -2.45
N PHE A 153 6.55 5.76 -3.32
CA PHE A 153 5.64 6.82 -3.75
C PHE A 153 4.86 7.46 -2.59
N LEU A 154 4.45 6.65 -1.60
CA LEU A 154 3.78 7.16 -0.40
C LEU A 154 4.71 8.08 0.40
N VAL A 155 5.99 7.69 0.56
CA VAL A 155 6.98 8.43 1.35
C VAL A 155 7.55 9.65 0.61
N SER A 156 7.79 9.57 -0.71
CA SER A 156 8.38 10.67 -1.49
C SER A 156 7.35 11.72 -1.89
N ASP A 157 6.23 11.28 -2.49
CA ASP A 157 5.30 12.17 -3.15
C ASP A 157 4.12 12.55 -2.25
N ILE A 158 3.49 11.54 -1.63
CA ILE A 158 2.27 11.78 -0.85
C ILE A 158 2.59 12.47 0.47
N ARG A 159 3.67 12.08 1.15
CA ARG A 159 4.14 12.78 2.36
C ARG A 159 4.36 14.27 2.12
N TYR A 160 5.02 14.64 1.03
CA TYR A 160 5.29 16.05 0.70
C TYR A 160 3.98 16.81 0.51
N ARG A 161 3.04 16.25 -0.27
CA ARG A 161 1.73 16.87 -0.52
C ARG A 161 0.87 17.00 0.74
N LEU A 162 0.95 16.01 1.63
CA LEU A 162 0.25 16.08 2.92
C LEU A 162 0.86 17.18 3.79
N ALA A 163 2.19 17.30 3.83
CA ALA A 163 2.88 18.35 4.56
C ALA A 163 2.59 19.76 3.99
N GLU A 164 2.49 19.93 2.68
CA GLU A 164 2.14 21.20 2.03
C GLU A 164 0.73 21.69 2.39
N LEU A 165 -0.17 20.76 2.74
CA LEU A 165 -1.56 21.04 3.11
C LEU A 165 -1.80 20.98 4.63
N ASP A 166 -0.73 20.96 5.44
CA ASP A 166 -0.77 20.79 6.89
C ASP A 166 -1.60 19.57 7.35
N LEU A 167 -1.64 18.53 6.52
CA LEU A 167 -2.34 17.28 6.82
C LEU A 167 -1.47 16.35 7.68
N PRO A 168 -2.09 15.57 8.58
CA PRO A 168 -1.36 14.66 9.45
C PRO A 168 -0.65 13.56 8.64
N TRP A 169 0.54 13.17 9.12
CA TRP A 169 1.36 12.10 8.57
C TRP A 169 1.59 10.99 9.59
N LEU A 170 2.11 9.86 9.11
CA LEU A 170 2.49 8.73 9.94
C LEU A 170 3.59 9.09 10.96
N PRO A 171 3.58 8.46 12.15
CA PRO A 171 4.67 8.58 13.11
C PRO A 171 6.01 8.11 12.51
N ALA A 172 7.10 8.81 12.83
CA ALA A 172 8.44 8.48 12.32
C ALA A 172 8.87 7.03 12.61
N LYS A 173 8.45 6.48 13.77
CA LYS A 173 8.70 5.09 14.12
C LYS A 173 8.03 4.11 13.13
N THR A 174 6.77 4.34 12.78
CA THR A 174 6.03 3.50 11.82
C THR A 174 6.70 3.49 10.44
N VAL A 175 7.21 4.65 10.01
CA VAL A 175 7.97 4.76 8.76
C VAL A 175 9.26 3.93 8.83
N ALA A 176 10.04 4.08 9.91
CA ALA A 176 11.27 3.34 10.08
C ALA A 176 11.05 1.82 10.20
N ASP A 177 10.00 1.39 10.90
CA ASP A 177 9.63 -0.02 11.03
C ASP A 177 9.23 -0.62 9.67
N MET A 178 8.56 0.15 8.81
CA MET A 178 8.19 -0.24 7.44
C MET A 178 9.39 -0.33 6.52
N ASP A 179 10.27 0.67 6.56
CA ASP A 179 11.53 0.64 5.81
C ASP A 179 12.37 -0.59 6.22
N ALA A 180 12.47 -0.87 7.52
CA ALA A 180 13.19 -2.04 8.00
C ALA A 180 12.56 -3.35 7.50
N LEU A 181 11.23 -3.48 7.59
CA LEU A 181 10.52 -4.67 7.14
C LEU A 181 10.64 -4.89 5.64
N LEU A 182 10.47 -3.85 4.82
CA LEU A 182 10.60 -3.96 3.37
C LEU A 182 12.04 -4.30 2.95
N ASN A 183 13.05 -3.75 3.62
CA ASN A 183 14.44 -4.11 3.37
C ASN A 183 14.78 -5.55 3.79
N THR A 184 14.05 -6.11 4.75
CA THR A 184 14.20 -7.53 5.15
C THR A 184 13.50 -8.50 4.22
N ILE A 185 12.54 -8.04 3.40
CA ILE A 185 11.83 -8.88 2.43
C ILE A 185 12.55 -8.71 1.08
N THR A 186 13.62 -9.46 0.89
CA THR A 186 14.38 -9.45 -0.36
C THR A 186 13.90 -10.57 -1.29
N ILE A 187 14.08 -10.39 -2.60
CA ILE A 187 13.83 -11.45 -3.58
C ILE A 187 14.69 -12.69 -3.28
N GLY A 188 15.86 -12.50 -2.65
CA GLY A 188 16.75 -13.57 -2.20
C GLY A 188 16.10 -14.52 -1.20
N ASP A 189 15.18 -14.02 -0.36
CA ASP A 189 14.48 -14.83 0.65
C ASP A 189 13.53 -15.85 0.03
N PHE A 190 13.25 -15.74 -1.27
CA PHE A 190 12.41 -16.66 -2.03
C PHE A 190 13.21 -17.59 -2.94
N ALA A 191 14.54 -17.49 -2.97
CA ALA A 191 15.37 -18.32 -3.83
C ALA A 191 15.14 -19.82 -3.59
N TRP A 192 14.96 -20.22 -2.32
CA TRP A 192 14.64 -21.60 -1.96
C TRP A 192 13.26 -22.06 -2.47
N LEU A 193 12.26 -21.17 -2.45
CA LEU A 193 10.91 -21.48 -2.92
C LEU A 193 10.91 -21.64 -4.44
N VAL A 194 11.70 -20.82 -5.12
CA VAL A 194 11.92 -20.89 -6.57
C VAL A 194 12.59 -22.19 -6.98
N GLU A 195 13.63 -22.60 -6.24
CA GLU A 195 14.29 -23.91 -6.42
C GLU A 195 13.30 -25.06 -6.14
N LEU A 196 12.44 -24.84 -5.15
CA LEU A 196 11.23 -25.58 -4.79
C LEU A 196 10.27 -25.87 -5.96
N GLN A 197 9.80 -24.78 -6.56
CA GLN A 197 8.75 -24.72 -7.56
C GLN A 197 9.22 -25.08 -8.98
N GLY A 198 10.54 -25.11 -9.22
CA GLY A 198 11.11 -25.49 -10.52
C GLY A 198 10.57 -26.86 -11.00
N GLU A 199 10.08 -26.90 -12.24
CA GLU A 199 9.41 -28.07 -12.81
C GLU A 199 10.23 -29.35 -12.61
N GLY A 200 9.64 -30.30 -11.90
CA GLY A 200 10.22 -31.61 -11.64
C GLY A 200 10.86 -31.74 -10.27
N ASN A 201 11.29 -30.70 -9.56
CA ASN A 201 12.24 -30.89 -8.47
C ASN A 201 11.68 -31.78 -7.33
N ILE A 202 10.55 -31.44 -6.69
CA ILE A 202 10.05 -32.21 -5.54
C ILE A 202 9.52 -33.59 -5.94
N SER A 203 8.63 -33.66 -6.94
CA SER A 203 8.01 -34.95 -7.30
C SER A 203 8.99 -35.89 -8.00
N SER A 204 9.89 -35.38 -8.86
CA SER A 204 10.94 -36.21 -9.44
C SER A 204 12.00 -36.62 -8.40
N TYR A 205 12.31 -35.75 -7.43
CA TYR A 205 13.17 -36.08 -6.30
C TYR A 205 12.61 -37.25 -5.49
N PHE A 206 11.36 -37.16 -5.04
CA PHE A 206 10.72 -38.24 -4.29
C PHE A 206 10.48 -39.49 -5.14
N LYS A 207 10.26 -39.34 -6.45
CA LYS A 207 10.19 -40.47 -7.39
C LYS A 207 11.52 -41.23 -7.45
N GLY A 208 12.66 -40.53 -7.57
CA GLY A 208 13.99 -41.13 -7.56
C GLY A 208 14.29 -41.88 -6.26
N VAL A 209 13.90 -41.31 -5.11
CA VAL A 209 14.03 -41.96 -3.80
C VAL A 209 13.13 -43.21 -3.69
N LYS A 210 11.90 -43.17 -4.20
CA LYS A 210 10.96 -44.31 -4.19
C LYS A 210 11.37 -45.44 -5.14
N GLU A 211 11.93 -45.10 -6.30
CA GLU A 211 12.39 -46.07 -7.31
C GLU A 211 13.73 -46.70 -6.94
N SER A 212 14.54 -46.00 -6.14
CA SER A 212 15.76 -46.53 -5.54
C SER A 212 15.41 -47.59 -4.47
N ARG A 213 15.18 -48.84 -4.88
CA ARG A 213 15.08 -50.05 -4.03
C ARG A 213 16.34 -50.33 -3.16
N VAL A 214 17.24 -49.36 -3.04
CA VAL A 214 18.59 -49.43 -2.48
C VAL A 214 18.60 -49.65 -0.97
N LEU A 215 17.48 -49.40 -0.27
CA LEU A 215 17.40 -49.54 1.18
C LEU A 215 17.46 -50.98 1.71
N GLU A 216 17.41 -52.01 0.86
CA GLU A 216 17.39 -53.38 1.39
C GLU A 216 18.78 -54.01 1.63
N ILE A 217 19.85 -53.85 0.83
CA ILE A 217 21.07 -54.69 1.01
C ILE A 217 22.45 -54.06 0.62
N ASP A 218 22.57 -52.84 0.08
CA ASP A 218 23.83 -52.36 -0.52
C ASP A 218 24.64 -51.37 0.36
N PRO A 219 25.96 -51.56 0.58
CA PRO A 219 26.86 -50.53 1.14
C PRO A 219 26.80 -49.16 0.46
N HIS A 220 26.45 -49.07 -0.83
CA HIS A 220 26.19 -47.79 -1.52
C HIS A 220 24.92 -47.08 -1.05
N ALA A 221 24.03 -47.74 -0.30
CA ALA A 221 22.88 -47.11 0.34
C ALA A 221 23.29 -46.00 1.33
N TRP A 222 24.49 -46.06 1.90
CA TRP A 222 25.00 -45.02 2.80
C TRP A 222 25.32 -43.71 2.09
N GLU A 223 25.71 -43.76 0.82
CA GLU A 223 25.99 -42.56 0.03
C GLU A 223 24.68 -41.87 -0.36
N VAL A 224 23.67 -42.65 -0.73
CA VAL A 224 22.29 -42.18 -0.95
C VAL A 224 21.68 -41.63 0.35
N LEU A 225 21.88 -42.29 1.50
CA LEU A 225 21.42 -41.79 2.80
C LEU A 225 22.10 -40.47 3.20
N ARG A 226 23.40 -40.30 2.90
CA ARG A 226 24.12 -39.05 3.17
C ARG A 226 23.66 -37.91 2.25
N GLU A 227 23.36 -38.22 1.00
CA GLU A 227 22.75 -37.26 0.07
C GLU A 227 21.34 -36.85 0.56
N ILE A 228 20.54 -37.82 0.99
CA ILE A 228 19.24 -37.59 1.62
C ILE A 228 19.36 -36.74 2.90
N GLU A 229 20.36 -37.00 3.75
CA GLU A 229 20.65 -36.22 4.97
C GLU A 229 21.00 -34.75 4.65
N GLY A 230 21.85 -34.53 3.65
CA GLY A 230 22.16 -33.17 3.16
C GLY A 230 20.93 -32.44 2.65
N HIS A 231 20.03 -33.14 1.96
CA HIS A 231 18.75 -32.59 1.53
C HIS A 231 17.79 -32.33 2.69
N PHE A 232 17.78 -33.18 3.73
CA PHE A 232 16.99 -32.95 4.93
C PHE A 232 17.46 -31.70 5.70
N GLU A 233 18.78 -31.48 5.77
CA GLU A 233 19.34 -30.25 6.34
C GLU A 233 18.92 -29.03 5.51
N GLN A 234 18.92 -29.15 4.17
CA GLN A 234 18.41 -28.13 3.28
C GLN A 234 16.92 -27.87 3.50
N VAL A 235 16.09 -28.92 3.63
CA VAL A 235 14.65 -28.80 3.94
C VAL A 235 14.44 -28.14 5.31
N GLY A 236 15.24 -28.48 6.32
CA GLY A 236 15.21 -27.83 7.64
C GLY A 236 15.52 -26.34 7.56
N ARG A 237 16.55 -25.96 6.79
CA ARG A 237 16.87 -24.54 6.51
C ARG A 237 15.72 -23.84 5.77
N CYS A 238 15.15 -24.48 4.75
CA CYS A 238 14.00 -23.96 4.00
C CYS A 238 12.77 -23.79 4.90
N CYS A 239 12.51 -24.71 5.84
CA CYS A 239 11.42 -24.60 6.80
C CYS A 239 11.62 -23.42 7.75
N GLY A 240 12.83 -23.22 8.28
CA GLY A 240 13.17 -22.07 9.10
C GLY A 240 13.01 -20.75 8.35
N ALA A 241 13.47 -20.70 7.09
CA ALA A 241 13.28 -19.54 6.21
C ALA A 241 11.80 -19.28 5.93
N ALA A 242 11.01 -20.33 5.65
CA ALA A 242 9.57 -20.23 5.41
C ALA A 242 8.81 -19.70 6.63
N GLU A 243 9.14 -20.15 7.85
CA GLU A 243 8.52 -19.63 9.08
C GLU A 243 8.80 -18.15 9.28
N MET A 244 10.07 -17.76 9.17
CA MET A 244 10.50 -16.37 9.31
C MET A 244 9.83 -15.50 8.24
N HIS A 245 9.75 -16.00 7.02
CA HIS A 245 9.10 -15.33 5.91
C HIS A 245 7.60 -15.12 6.16
N VAL A 246 6.87 -16.17 6.54
CA VAL A 246 5.44 -16.07 6.88
C VAL A 246 5.24 -15.08 8.04
N ALA A 247 6.11 -15.08 9.05
CA ALA A 247 6.04 -14.14 10.15
C ALA A 247 6.25 -12.68 9.69
N ASN A 248 7.26 -12.43 8.85
CA ASN A 248 7.56 -11.10 8.30
C ASN A 248 6.42 -10.58 7.42
N VAL A 249 5.86 -11.42 6.53
CA VAL A 249 4.72 -11.03 5.70
C VAL A 249 3.47 -10.79 6.55
N GLN A 250 3.20 -11.61 7.57
CA GLN A 250 2.09 -11.36 8.50
C GLN A 250 2.26 -10.03 9.25
N MET A 251 3.49 -9.71 9.67
CA MET A 251 3.78 -8.45 10.34
C MET A 251 3.62 -7.26 9.38
N LEU A 252 4.12 -7.38 8.16
CA LEU A 252 3.95 -6.40 7.09
C LEU A 252 2.47 -6.12 6.80
N VAL A 253 1.65 -7.15 6.61
CA VAL A 253 0.20 -6.99 6.36
C VAL A 253 -0.48 -6.26 7.51
N LYS A 254 -0.20 -6.66 8.76
CA LYS A 254 -0.73 -5.96 9.95
C LYS A 254 -0.31 -4.50 10.00
N MET A 255 0.91 -4.18 9.58
CA MET A 255 1.40 -2.82 9.57
C MET A 255 0.79 -1.99 8.43
N CYS A 256 0.57 -2.59 7.25
CA CYS A 256 -0.20 -1.97 6.17
C CYS A 256 -1.61 -1.63 6.62
N ASP A 257 -2.30 -2.57 7.28
CA ASP A 257 -3.65 -2.36 7.81
C ASP A 257 -3.64 -1.22 8.88
N ALA A 258 -2.66 -1.22 9.80
CA ALA A 258 -2.53 -0.14 10.80
C ALA A 258 -2.24 1.23 10.18
N ILE A 259 -1.47 1.28 9.07
CA ILE A 259 -1.21 2.50 8.30
C ILE A 259 -2.50 2.97 7.61
N GLU A 260 -3.31 2.06 7.07
CA GLU A 260 -4.61 2.37 6.47
C GLU A 260 -5.55 3.01 7.50
N ASP A 261 -5.66 2.41 8.68
CA ASP A 261 -6.49 2.93 9.76
C ASP A 261 -6.00 4.29 10.24
N ALA A 262 -4.69 4.44 10.49
CA ALA A 262 -4.12 5.70 10.97
C ALA A 262 -4.32 6.85 9.97
N ILE A 263 -4.07 6.62 8.68
CA ILE A 263 -4.29 7.63 7.63
C ILE A 263 -5.79 7.89 7.45
N GLY A 264 -6.63 6.85 7.51
CA GLY A 264 -8.08 6.94 7.43
C GLY A 264 -8.68 7.82 8.52
N GLU A 265 -8.37 7.53 9.78
CA GLU A 265 -8.85 8.28 10.94
C GLU A 265 -8.36 9.73 10.92
N ALA A 266 -7.07 9.94 10.66
CA ALA A 266 -6.47 11.27 10.66
C ALA A 266 -7.08 12.17 9.57
N LEU A 267 -7.31 11.63 8.36
CA LEU A 267 -7.95 12.36 7.27
C LEU A 267 -9.45 12.58 7.52
N ALA A 268 -10.16 11.60 8.10
CA ALA A 268 -11.58 11.76 8.43
C ALA A 268 -11.80 12.84 9.51
N GLY A 269 -10.97 12.84 10.55
CA GLY A 269 -10.97 13.88 11.58
C GLY A 269 -10.71 15.26 11.00
N TYR A 270 -9.70 15.38 10.13
CA TYR A 270 -9.38 16.66 9.50
C TYR A 270 -10.49 17.16 8.56
N LEU A 271 -11.02 16.29 7.70
CA LEU A 271 -12.07 16.66 6.74
C LEU A 271 -13.39 17.03 7.42
N SER A 272 -13.73 16.36 8.53
CA SER A 272 -14.93 16.70 9.31
C SER A 272 -14.80 18.08 9.95
N ALA A 273 -13.66 18.39 10.57
CA ALA A 273 -13.39 19.70 11.18
C ALA A 273 -13.47 20.86 10.17
N HIS A 274 -13.11 20.64 8.90
CA HIS A 274 -13.09 21.66 7.86
C HIS A 274 -14.34 21.66 6.94
N SER A 275 -15.32 20.79 7.23
CA SER A 275 -16.57 20.68 6.44
C SER A 275 -17.69 21.63 6.88
N GLY A 276 -17.54 22.29 8.05
CA GLY A 276 -18.59 23.06 8.72
C GLY A 276 -18.85 24.49 8.21
N ILE A 277 -18.49 24.83 6.96
CA ILE A 277 -18.79 26.13 6.32
C ILE A 277 -19.28 25.88 4.91
#